data_AF-A0A9E6SE13-F1
#
_entry.id   AF-A0A9E6SE13-F1
#
_cell.length_a   1.000
_cell.length_b   1.000
_cell.length_c   1.000
_cell.angle_alpha   90.00
_cell.angle_beta   90.00
_cell.angle_gamma   90.00
#
_symmetry.space_group_name_H-M   'P 1'
#
loop_
_entity.id
_entity.type
_entity.pdbx_description
1 polymer ?
#
loop_
_entity_poly.entity_id
_entity_poly.type
_entity_poly.pdbx_seq_one_letter_code
_entity_poly.pdbx_strand_id
1 'polypeptide(L)'
;IAALKPEKLVPGRGAALQTPDQVAAGLRGTKEFVSDLYANVKAGAVKGEDLKAVYKRTYDALKPKYGHWVIFDHCMPFDVTRAYDLATGHKDPRIWTAERDIEMWKALEG
;
A
#
# COMPACT_ATOMS: atom_id res chain seq x y z
N ILE A 1 0.00 17.15 8.14
CA ILE A 1 1.03 16.83 9.16
C ILE A 1 2.28 17.70 9.01
N ALA A 2 2.98 17.67 7.88
CA ALA A 2 4.21 18.47 7.69
C ALA A 2 4.06 19.97 8.02
N ALA A 3 2.92 20.58 7.68
CA ALA A 3 2.62 21.98 7.99
C ALA A 3 2.60 22.33 9.49
N LEU A 4 2.42 21.31 10.36
CA LEU A 4 2.44 21.47 11.82
C LEU A 4 3.88 21.55 12.38
N LYS A 5 4.91 21.36 11.54
CA LYS A 5 6.33 21.35 11.92
C LYS A 5 6.63 20.45 13.14
N PRO A 6 6.24 19.17 13.11
CA PRO A 6 6.47 18.26 14.23
C PRO A 6 7.97 18.03 14.48
N GLU A 7 8.38 18.09 15.74
CA GLU A 7 9.75 17.76 16.17
C GLU A 7 9.97 16.24 16.25
N LYS A 8 8.92 15.48 16.58
CA LYS A 8 8.93 14.03 16.78
C LYS A 8 7.62 13.41 16.28
N LEU A 9 7.65 12.13 15.92
CA LEU A 9 6.46 11.38 15.51
C LEU A 9 6.56 9.91 15.94
N VAL A 10 5.48 9.38 16.49
CA VAL A 10 5.39 7.98 16.91
C VAL A 10 4.56 7.20 15.88
N PRO A 11 5.12 6.21 15.17
CA PRO A 11 4.37 5.40 14.23
C PRO A 11 3.64 4.26 14.95
N GLY A 12 2.66 3.65 14.28
CA GLY A 12 2.02 2.43 14.78
C GLY A 12 2.97 1.21 14.79
N ARG A 13 3.97 1.20 13.90
CA ARG A 13 5.03 0.17 13.83
C ARG A 13 6.35 0.79 13.41
N GLY A 14 7.46 0.21 13.87
CA GLY A 14 8.81 0.69 13.59
C GLY A 14 9.31 1.70 14.63
N ALA A 15 10.47 2.31 14.35
CA ALA A 15 11.13 3.23 15.27
C ALA A 15 10.40 4.58 15.34
N ALA A 16 10.33 5.16 16.53
CA ALA A 16 9.88 6.52 16.71
C ALA A 16 10.85 7.51 16.03
N LEU A 17 10.30 8.51 15.33
CA LEU A 17 11.06 9.54 14.63
C LEU A 17 11.36 10.65 15.65
N GLN A 18 12.64 10.85 15.96
CA GLN A 18 13.11 11.69 17.07
C GLN A 18 13.57 13.09 16.65
N THR A 19 13.71 13.35 15.34
CA THR A 19 14.16 14.64 14.82
C THR A 19 13.27 15.13 13.67
N PRO A 20 13.21 16.45 13.40
CA PRO A 20 12.46 17.00 12.27
C PRO A 20 12.83 16.36 10.92
N ASP A 21 14.11 16.04 10.71
CA ASP A 21 14.58 15.38 9.48
C ASP A 21 14.06 13.95 9.35
N GLN A 22 14.06 13.19 10.46
CA GLN A 22 13.48 11.86 10.50
C GLN A 22 11.96 11.92 10.25
N VAL A 23 11.26 12.90 10.82
CA VAL A 23 9.82 13.10 10.57
C VAL A 23 9.57 13.44 9.10
N ALA A 24 10.33 14.37 8.53
CA ALA A 24 10.21 14.74 7.12
C ALA A 24 10.49 13.53 6.21
N ALA A 25 11.50 12.72 6.53
CA ALA A 25 11.82 11.49 5.80
C ALA A 25 10.69 10.45 5.90
N GLY A 26 10.14 10.22 7.08
CA GLY A 26 9.00 9.30 7.27
C GLY A 26 7.78 9.73 6.47
N LEU A 27 7.41 11.01 6.53
CA LEU A 27 6.27 11.54 5.76
C LEU A 27 6.47 11.44 4.25
N ARG A 28 7.68 11.72 3.74
CA ARG A 28 8.01 11.52 2.32
C ARG A 28 7.93 10.05 1.94
N GLY A 29 8.57 9.18 2.72
CA GLY A 29 8.57 7.74 2.46
C GLY A 29 7.16 7.16 2.40
N THR A 30 6.29 7.51 3.36
CA THR A 30 4.88 7.07 3.33
C THR A 30 4.15 7.58 2.09
N LYS A 31 4.35 8.85 1.70
CA LYS A 31 3.74 9.41 0.49
C LYS A 31 4.23 8.71 -0.77
N GLU A 32 5.53 8.45 -0.87
CA GLU A 32 6.13 7.75 -2.00
C GLU A 32 5.59 6.32 -2.10
N PHE A 33 5.54 5.56 -1.00
CA PHE A 33 4.99 4.20 -0.98
C PHE A 33 3.55 4.17 -1.52
N VAL A 34 2.66 5.01 -0.99
CA VAL A 34 1.25 5.06 -1.43
C VAL A 34 1.14 5.47 -2.91
N SER A 35 1.98 6.40 -3.36
CA SER A 35 1.97 6.87 -4.75
C SER A 35 2.47 5.78 -5.71
N ASP A 36 3.58 5.12 -5.38
CA ASP A 36 4.19 4.05 -6.18
C ASP A 36 3.27 2.83 -6.25
N LEU A 37 2.67 2.44 -5.11
CA LEU A 37 1.67 1.38 -5.04
C LEU A 37 0.50 1.67 -5.99
N TYR A 38 -0.14 2.83 -5.84
CA TYR A 38 -1.31 3.15 -6.64
C TYR A 38 -0.98 3.30 -8.13
N ALA A 39 0.17 3.86 -8.49
CA ALA A 39 0.61 3.97 -9.87
C ALA A 39 0.76 2.59 -10.52
N ASN A 40 1.43 1.65 -9.84
CA ASN A 40 1.60 0.28 -10.32
C ASN A 40 0.28 -0.47 -10.43
N VAL A 41 -0.60 -0.34 -9.43
CA VAL A 41 -1.91 -1.01 -9.46
C VAL A 41 -2.80 -0.46 -10.57
N LYS A 42 -2.92 0.86 -10.64
CA LYS A 42 -3.74 1.55 -11.65
C LYS A 42 -3.30 1.17 -13.07
N ALA A 43 -2.00 1.09 -13.34
CA ALA A 43 -1.48 0.76 -14.66
C ALA A 43 -1.93 -0.62 -15.19
N GLY A 44 -2.28 -1.57 -14.31
CA GLY A 44 -2.78 -2.89 -14.73
C GLY A 44 -4.30 -2.95 -14.72
N ALA A 45 -4.92 -2.35 -13.70
CA ALA A 45 -6.37 -2.25 -13.62
C ALA A 45 -6.97 -1.55 -14.87
N VAL A 46 -6.35 -0.47 -15.38
CA VAL A 46 -6.83 0.20 -16.60
C VAL A 46 -6.66 -0.64 -17.88
N LYS A 47 -5.80 -1.66 -17.85
CA LYS A 47 -5.62 -2.63 -18.94
C LYS A 47 -6.58 -3.83 -18.82
N GLY A 48 -7.39 -3.89 -17.76
CA GLY A 48 -8.26 -5.02 -17.46
C GLY A 48 -7.52 -6.27 -16.98
N GLU A 49 -6.28 -6.12 -16.50
CA GLU A 49 -5.55 -7.24 -15.87
C GLU A 49 -6.25 -7.66 -14.57
N ASP A 50 -6.27 -8.96 -14.28
CA ASP A 50 -6.85 -9.47 -13.04
C ASP A 50 -6.03 -9.08 -11.79
N LEU A 51 -6.65 -9.24 -10.62
CA LEU A 51 -6.04 -8.87 -9.34
C LEU A 51 -4.71 -9.59 -9.07
N LYS A 52 -4.58 -10.86 -9.48
CA LYS A 52 -3.37 -11.67 -9.25
C LYS A 52 -2.18 -11.16 -10.05
N ALA A 53 -2.39 -10.86 -11.33
CA ALA A 53 -1.39 -10.30 -12.21
C ALA A 53 -0.95 -8.91 -11.72
N VAL A 54 -1.91 -8.06 -11.33
CA VAL A 54 -1.61 -6.73 -10.79
C VAL A 54 -0.86 -6.81 -9.46
N TYR A 55 -1.25 -7.72 -8.57
CA TYR A 55 -0.55 -7.98 -7.32
C TYR A 55 0.90 -8.39 -7.56
N LYS A 56 1.13 -9.42 -8.37
CA LYS A 56 2.48 -9.91 -8.65
C LYS A 56 3.37 -8.80 -9.20
N ARG A 57 2.91 -8.07 -10.22
CA ARG A 57 3.71 -6.98 -10.81
C ARG A 57 3.99 -5.87 -9.81
N THR A 58 2.99 -5.45 -9.05
CA THR A 58 3.14 -4.38 -8.06
C THR A 58 4.12 -4.80 -6.96
N TYR A 59 4.00 -6.04 -6.48
CA TYR A 59 4.91 -6.60 -5.51
C TYR A 59 6.36 -6.62 -6.01
N ASP A 60 6.59 -7.15 -7.21
CA ASP A 60 7.93 -7.24 -7.81
C ASP A 60 8.54 -5.84 -8.04
N ALA A 61 7.72 -4.83 -8.38
CA ALA A 61 8.17 -3.46 -8.57
C ALA A 61 8.51 -2.73 -7.25
N LEU A 62 7.74 -2.98 -6.19
CA LEU A 62 7.90 -2.27 -4.91
C LEU A 62 8.93 -2.94 -3.98
N LYS A 63 9.08 -4.27 -4.05
CA LYS A 63 9.94 -5.03 -3.14
C LYS A 63 11.40 -4.55 -3.08
N PRO A 64 12.06 -4.16 -4.19
CA PRO A 64 13.43 -3.65 -4.12
C PRO A 64 13.59 -2.41 -3.24
N LYS A 65 12.59 -1.52 -3.26
CA LYS A 65 12.63 -0.25 -2.52
C LYS A 65 12.05 -0.38 -1.11
N TYR A 66 10.98 -1.14 -0.92
CA TYR A 66 10.18 -1.16 0.31
C TYR A 66 10.18 -2.51 1.04
N GLY A 67 10.72 -3.58 0.44
CA GLY A 67 10.64 -4.93 0.98
C GLY A 67 11.31 -5.14 2.34
N HIS A 68 12.18 -4.22 2.75
CA HIS A 68 12.81 -4.21 4.07
C HIS A 68 11.94 -3.56 5.17
N TRP A 69 10.80 -2.97 4.80
CA TRP A 69 9.90 -2.35 5.77
C TRP A 69 9.17 -3.41 6.57
N VAL A 70 8.92 -3.09 7.85
CA VAL A 70 8.14 -3.95 8.73
C VAL A 70 6.80 -4.27 8.07
N ILE A 71 6.42 -5.54 8.11
CA ILE A 71 5.16 -6.09 7.59
C ILE A 71 4.86 -5.84 6.10
N PHE A 72 5.85 -5.46 5.28
CA PHE A 72 5.66 -5.23 3.84
C PHE A 72 4.92 -6.41 3.18
N ASP A 73 5.46 -7.62 3.27
CA ASP A 73 4.87 -8.81 2.65
C ASP A 73 3.45 -9.09 3.13
N HIS A 74 3.18 -8.85 4.41
CA HIS A 74 1.88 -9.09 5.02
C HIS A 74 0.80 -8.08 4.56
N CYS A 75 1.17 -6.82 4.35
CA CYS A 75 0.23 -5.77 3.94
C CYS A 75 -0.08 -5.76 2.45
N MET A 76 0.87 -6.19 1.61
CA MET A 76 0.75 -6.07 0.15
C MET A 76 -0.54 -6.66 -0.45
N PRO A 77 -1.04 -7.85 -0.04
CA PRO A 77 -2.32 -8.37 -0.53
C PRO A 77 -3.49 -7.39 -0.34
N PHE A 78 -3.57 -6.78 0.85
CA PHE A 78 -4.64 -5.86 1.23
C PHE A 78 -4.49 -4.49 0.56
N ASP A 79 -3.27 -3.95 0.56
CA ASP A 79 -2.95 -2.65 -0.03
C ASP A 79 -3.21 -2.64 -1.54
N VAL A 80 -2.75 -3.68 -2.25
CA VAL A 80 -3.03 -3.84 -3.69
C VAL A 80 -4.53 -4.00 -3.93
N THR A 81 -5.19 -4.84 -3.14
CA THR A 81 -6.63 -5.08 -3.31
C THR A 81 -7.44 -3.79 -3.12
N ARG A 82 -7.10 -2.96 -2.13
CA ARG A 82 -7.76 -1.66 -1.94
C ARG A 82 -7.46 -0.68 -3.08
N ALA A 83 -6.22 -0.62 -3.53
CA ALA A 83 -5.83 0.21 -4.68
C ALA A 83 -6.51 -0.25 -5.98
N TYR A 84 -6.73 -1.56 -6.14
CA TYR A 84 -7.40 -2.16 -7.29
C TYR A 84 -8.89 -1.80 -7.28
N ASP A 85 -9.57 -1.95 -6.14
CA ASP A 85 -10.94 -1.46 -5.92
C ASP A 85 -11.07 0.03 -6.34
N LEU A 86 -10.14 0.88 -5.88
CA LEU A 86 -10.14 2.30 -6.24
C LEU A 86 -9.94 2.53 -7.75
N ALA A 87 -9.06 1.76 -8.39
CA ALA A 87 -8.78 1.89 -9.82
C ALA A 87 -9.91 1.35 -10.71
N THR A 88 -10.75 0.44 -10.20
CA THR A 88 -11.87 -0.17 -10.94
C THR A 88 -13.23 0.46 -10.64
N GLY A 89 -13.27 1.56 -9.89
CA GLY A 89 -14.48 2.39 -9.70
C GLY A 89 -15.08 2.36 -8.30
N HIS A 90 -14.55 1.57 -7.37
CA HIS A 90 -14.93 1.62 -5.96
C HIS A 90 -14.19 2.77 -5.25
N LYS A 91 -14.72 3.99 -5.44
CA LYS A 91 -14.20 5.22 -4.84
C LYS A 91 -14.04 5.08 -3.32
N ASP A 92 -15.11 4.68 -2.65
CA ASP A 92 -15.11 4.50 -1.19
C ASP A 92 -14.65 3.09 -0.80
N PRO A 93 -13.99 2.92 0.36
CA PRO A 93 -13.63 1.60 0.84
C PRO A 93 -14.86 0.72 0.99
N ARG A 94 -14.76 -0.52 0.49
CA ARG A 94 -15.76 -1.56 0.71
C ARG A 94 -15.61 -2.12 2.12
N ILE A 95 -16.71 -2.51 2.75
CA ILE A 95 -16.69 -3.19 4.05
C ILE A 95 -15.87 -4.48 3.91
N TRP A 96 -14.97 -4.71 4.87
CA TRP A 96 -14.20 -5.95 4.94
C TRP A 96 -15.02 -7.02 5.66
N THR A 97 -15.62 -7.95 4.92
CA THR A 97 -16.36 -9.09 5.46
C THR A 97 -15.55 -10.38 5.35
N ALA A 98 -15.96 -11.42 6.06
CA ALA A 98 -15.31 -12.73 6.00
C ALA A 98 -15.39 -13.34 4.58
N GLU A 99 -16.51 -13.14 3.88
CA GLU A 99 -16.69 -13.59 2.50
C GLU A 99 -15.72 -12.88 1.56
N ARG A 100 -15.59 -11.56 1.70
CA ARG A 100 -14.67 -10.76 0.90
C ARG A 100 -13.21 -11.15 1.14
N ASP A 101 -12.84 -11.48 2.38
CA ASP A 101 -11.49 -11.95 2.70
C ASP A 101 -11.17 -13.25 1.96
N ILE A 102 -12.10 -14.23 2.03
CA ILE A 102 -11.99 -15.50 1.31
C ILE A 102 -11.92 -15.28 -0.22
N GLU A 103 -12.76 -14.40 -0.78
CA GLU A 103 -12.75 -14.07 -2.20
C GLU A 103 -11.41 -13.44 -2.65
N MET A 104 -10.85 -12.52 -1.86
CA MET A 104 -9.56 -11.91 -2.14
C MET A 104 -8.46 -12.98 -2.17
N TRP A 105 -8.37 -13.84 -1.15
CA TRP A 105 -7.35 -14.88 -1.09
C TRP A 105 -7.50 -15.89 -2.22
N LYS A 106 -8.73 -16.29 -2.56
CA LYS A 106 -8.98 -17.12 -3.76
C LYS A 106 -8.51 -16.45 -5.05
N ALA A 107 -8.72 -15.14 -5.19
CA ALA A 107 -8.26 -14.42 -6.38
C ALA A 107 -6.72 -14.30 -6.45
N LEU A 108 -6.03 -14.20 -5.31
CA LEU A 108 -4.58 -14.05 -5.25
C LEU A 108 -3.83 -15.38 -5.31
N GLU A 109 -4.36 -16.43 -4.69
CA GLU A 109 -3.67 -17.73 -4.51
C GLU A 109 -4.29 -18.87 -5.32
N GLY A 110 -5.55 -18.73 -5.75
CA GLY A 110 -6.27 -19.71 -6.56
C GLY A 110 -5.89 -19.73 -8.03
#